data_AF-A0A0M3KIB5-F1
#
_entry.id   AF-A0A0M3KIB5-F1
#
_cell.length_a   1.000
_cell.length_b   1.000
_cell.length_c   1.000
_cell.angle_alpha   90.00
_cell.angle_beta   90.00
_cell.angle_gamma   90.00
#
_symmetry.space_group_name_H-M   'P 1'
#
loop_
_entity.id
_entity.type
_entity.pdbx_description
1 polymer ?
#
loop_
_entity_poly.entity_id
_entity_poly.type
_entity_poly.pdbx_seq_one_letter_code
_entity_poly.pdbx_strand_id
1 'polypeptide(L)'
;MGHETSRNTGESEADEGLWGGESVLKGYVESRPYTKKKVLPRHWVPHLWFPYLKQGVFYSEILDRLMKITVTERTCRLIDKHFGIDLYLLETPEIDLASGFCNNNNNNNNNNNLRLGNKLKRELLIALAKEEYFADDAERHSYIRNKYSRFKIPLEEAEWVGLELNEACRKQQDIEDAQHPEPLKYKFELDL
;
A
#
# COMPACT_ATOMS: atom_id res chain seq x y z
N MET A 1 -5.44 25.84 -29.82
CA MET A 1 -4.78 24.53 -29.65
C MET A 1 -3.98 24.59 -28.37
N GLY A 2 -4.48 23.94 -27.32
CA GLY A 2 -3.86 23.93 -26.00
C GLY A 2 -4.62 22.95 -25.12
N HIS A 3 -4.56 21.67 -25.48
CA HIS A 3 -4.96 20.62 -24.56
C HIS A 3 -3.89 20.56 -23.48
N GLU A 4 -4.13 21.25 -22.37
CA GLU A 4 -3.42 21.03 -21.12
C GLU A 4 -3.72 19.59 -20.70
N THR A 5 -2.78 18.71 -21.03
CA THR A 5 -2.70 17.40 -20.40
C THR A 5 -2.26 17.66 -18.96
N SER A 6 -3.23 17.76 -18.05
CA SER A 6 -3.03 17.61 -16.62
C SER A 6 -2.50 16.20 -16.35
N ARG A 7 -1.20 15.99 -16.61
CA ARG A 7 -0.50 14.80 -16.13
C ARG A 7 -0.53 14.88 -14.61
N ASN A 8 -1.31 14.02 -13.95
CA ASN A 8 -1.14 13.75 -12.52
C ASN A 8 0.29 13.27 -12.29
N THR A 9 1.20 14.17 -11.91
CA THR A 9 2.66 13.93 -11.92
C THR A 9 3.25 13.70 -10.53
N GLY A 10 2.44 13.36 -9.53
CA GLY A 10 2.94 13.09 -8.16
C GLY A 10 2.29 11.90 -7.45
N GLU A 11 1.37 11.20 -8.11
CA GLU A 11 0.63 10.09 -7.47
C GLU A 11 1.42 8.77 -7.55
N SER A 12 2.18 8.53 -8.63
CA SER A 12 2.95 7.29 -8.80
C SER A 12 4.10 7.13 -7.81
N GLU A 13 4.82 8.22 -7.48
CA GLU A 13 5.94 8.15 -6.52
C GLU A 13 5.49 7.88 -5.09
N ALA A 14 4.25 8.27 -4.76
CA ALA A 14 3.67 8.01 -3.46
C ALA A 14 3.34 6.53 -3.28
N ASP A 15 2.84 5.87 -4.33
CA ASP A 15 2.49 4.44 -4.30
C ASP A 15 3.73 3.54 -4.16
N GLU A 16 4.90 4.00 -4.61
CA GLU A 16 6.21 3.34 -4.46
C GLU A 16 6.87 3.57 -3.09
N GLY A 17 6.33 4.46 -2.25
CA GLY A 17 6.90 4.84 -0.95
C GLY A 17 5.95 4.66 0.23
N LEU A 18 6.44 4.95 1.44
CA LEU A 18 5.64 4.96 2.67
C LEU A 18 5.54 6.38 3.21
N TRP A 19 4.44 7.07 2.90
CA TRP A 19 4.27 8.49 3.23
C TRP A 19 3.48 8.76 4.52
N GLY A 20 2.91 7.71 5.14
CA GLY A 20 2.31 7.79 6.47
C GLY A 20 1.09 8.73 6.55
N GLY A 21 0.33 8.83 5.46
CA GLY A 21 -0.83 9.72 5.31
C GLY A 21 -0.50 11.14 4.83
N GLU A 22 0.77 11.47 4.58
CA GLU A 22 1.13 12.71 3.90
C GLU A 22 0.91 12.59 2.39
N SER A 23 0.61 13.71 1.72
CA SER A 23 0.45 13.76 0.27
C SER A 23 0.77 15.17 -0.24
N VAL A 24 0.88 15.32 -1.57
CA VAL A 24 1.06 16.63 -2.20
C VAL A 24 -0.27 17.40 -2.12
N LEU A 25 -0.29 18.47 -1.34
CA LEU A 25 -1.48 19.32 -1.21
C LEU A 25 -1.50 20.33 -2.36
N LYS A 26 -2.62 20.37 -3.09
CA LYS A 26 -2.88 21.37 -4.13
C LYS A 26 -3.85 22.40 -3.58
N GLY A 27 -3.52 23.68 -3.69
CA GLY A 27 -4.43 24.74 -3.26
C GLY A 27 -4.00 26.10 -3.77
N TYR A 28 -4.50 27.15 -3.11
CA TYR A 28 -4.27 28.52 -3.53
C TYR A 28 -3.75 29.34 -2.36
N VAL A 29 -2.77 30.18 -2.64
CA VAL A 29 -2.24 31.15 -1.69
C VAL A 29 -2.64 32.55 -2.13
N GLU A 30 -3.07 33.35 -1.15
CA GLU A 30 -3.41 34.74 -1.37
C GLU A 30 -2.16 35.54 -1.76
N SER A 31 -2.21 36.28 -2.87
CA SER A 31 -1.13 37.19 -3.23
C SER A 31 -1.04 38.35 -2.22
N ARG A 32 0.17 38.60 -1.70
CA ARG A 32 0.53 39.74 -0.83
C ARG A 32 -0.42 39.91 0.38
N PRO A 33 -0.40 38.99 1.37
CA PRO A 33 -1.36 38.93 2.46
C PRO A 33 -1.42 40.19 3.35
N TYR A 34 -0.33 40.95 3.40
CA TYR A 34 -0.18 42.13 4.26
C TYR A 34 -0.58 43.47 3.61
N THR A 35 -1.08 43.47 2.37
CA THR A 35 -1.48 44.72 1.68
C THR A 35 -2.89 45.14 2.11
N LYS A 36 -3.06 46.37 2.60
CA LYS A 36 -4.38 46.90 3.01
C LYS A 36 -5.35 46.91 1.81
N LYS A 37 -6.55 46.35 2.02
CA LYS A 37 -7.62 46.02 1.02
C LYS A 37 -8.17 47.17 0.15
N LYS A 38 -7.54 48.35 0.10
CA LYS A 38 -8.20 49.56 -0.42
C LYS A 38 -8.08 49.81 -1.92
N VAL A 39 -7.24 49.09 -2.67
CA VAL A 39 -6.88 49.52 -4.05
C VAL A 39 -7.04 48.47 -5.14
N LEU A 40 -6.92 47.15 -4.89
CA LEU A 40 -6.96 46.13 -5.96
C LEU A 40 -7.66 44.82 -5.53
N PRO A 41 -8.31 44.08 -6.46
CA PRO A 41 -8.78 42.72 -6.24
C PRO A 41 -7.63 41.78 -5.86
N ARG A 42 -7.89 40.82 -4.98
CA ARG A 42 -6.88 39.82 -4.60
C ARG A 42 -6.74 38.76 -5.69
N HIS A 43 -5.50 38.43 -6.03
CA HIS A 43 -5.19 37.32 -6.93
C HIS A 43 -4.84 36.08 -6.10
N TRP A 44 -5.45 34.96 -6.43
CA TRP A 44 -5.16 33.65 -5.85
C TRP A 44 -4.12 32.96 -6.73
N VAL A 45 -2.97 32.63 -6.14
CA VAL A 45 -1.88 31.96 -6.86
C VAL A 45 -1.97 30.47 -6.55
N PRO A 46 -2.08 29.59 -7.57
CA PRO A 46 -2.03 28.15 -7.34
C PRO A 46 -0.68 27.78 -6.73
N HIS A 47 -0.71 26.94 -5.71
CA HIS A 47 0.48 26.49 -4.99
C HIS A 47 0.39 25.00 -4.66
N LEU A 48 1.56 24.34 -4.69
CA LEU A 48 1.73 22.94 -4.37
C LEU A 48 2.63 22.83 -3.15
N TRP A 49 2.14 22.18 -2.09
CA TRP A 49 2.93 21.88 -0.91
C TRP A 49 3.40 20.43 -0.98
N PHE A 50 4.72 20.26 -1.10
CA PHE A 50 5.36 18.94 -1.16
C PHE A 50 5.81 18.51 0.25
N PRO A 51 5.59 17.23 0.62
CA PRO A 51 6.17 16.68 1.83
C PRO A 51 7.69 16.54 1.71
N TYR A 52 8.38 16.46 2.84
CA TYR A 52 9.82 16.20 2.86
C TYR A 52 10.09 14.70 2.78
N LEU A 53 10.60 14.26 1.63
CA LEU A 53 10.92 12.87 1.35
C LEU A 53 12.40 12.58 1.64
N LYS A 54 12.66 11.43 2.26
CA LYS A 54 14.01 10.90 2.51
C LYS A 54 14.05 9.41 2.18
N GLN A 55 15.22 8.90 1.79
CA GLN A 55 15.41 7.46 1.60
C GLN A 55 15.87 6.84 2.92
N GLY A 56 15.07 5.92 3.46
CA GLY A 56 15.38 5.14 4.65
C GLY A 56 15.74 3.70 4.30
N VAL A 57 16.67 3.11 5.03
CA VAL A 57 16.96 1.67 4.98
C VAL A 57 16.34 1.04 6.21
N PHE A 58 15.41 0.12 6.00
CA PHE A 58 14.69 -0.57 7.06
C PHE A 58 14.95 -2.06 6.97
N TYR A 59 15.06 -2.70 8.12
CA TYR A 59 15.18 -4.15 8.23
C TYR A 59 13.83 -4.72 8.67
N SER A 60 13.37 -5.77 7.99
CA SER A 60 12.21 -6.56 8.40
C SER A 60 12.69 -7.83 9.08
N GLU A 61 12.22 -8.07 10.30
CA GLU A 61 12.53 -9.28 11.06
C GLU A 61 11.81 -10.49 10.46
N ILE A 62 10.55 -10.34 10.05
CA ILE A 62 9.74 -11.44 9.50
C ILE A 62 10.25 -11.87 8.12
N LEU A 63 10.64 -10.92 7.26
CA LEU A 63 11.12 -11.21 5.89
C LEU A 63 12.63 -11.42 5.80
N ASP A 64 13.38 -11.22 6.89
CA ASP A 64 14.85 -11.30 6.95
C ASP A 64 15.57 -10.53 5.82
N ARG A 65 15.11 -9.31 5.53
CA ARG A 65 15.69 -8.50 4.44
C ARG A 65 15.78 -7.02 4.77
N LEU A 66 16.83 -6.38 4.24
CA LEU A 66 16.99 -4.93 4.20
C LEU A 66 16.26 -4.35 2.98
N MET A 67 15.44 -3.34 3.21
CA MET A 67 14.65 -2.66 2.19
C MET A 67 14.99 -1.17 2.18
N LYS A 68 15.24 -0.63 0.99
CA LYS A 68 15.41 0.80 0.77
C LYS A 68 14.08 1.39 0.34
N ILE A 69 13.47 2.23 1.18
CA ILE A 69 12.13 2.78 0.97
C ILE A 69 12.18 4.31 1.06
N THR A 70 11.47 5.00 0.18
CA THR A 70 11.24 6.44 0.29
C THR A 70 10.18 6.70 1.35
N VAL A 71 10.55 7.46 2.38
CA VAL A 71 9.72 7.72 3.57
C VAL A 71 9.65 9.21 3.88
N THR A 72 8.59 9.61 4.56
CA THR A 72 8.48 10.94 5.17
C THR A 72 9.00 10.93 6.60
N GLU A 73 9.26 12.11 7.15
CA GLU A 73 9.65 12.25 8.56
C GLU A 73 8.56 11.73 9.51
N ARG A 74 7.28 11.93 9.16
CA ARG A 74 6.16 11.38 9.91
C ARG A 74 6.17 9.85 9.92
N THR A 75 6.41 9.20 8.79
CA THR A 75 6.50 7.73 8.72
C THR A 75 7.59 7.20 9.64
N CYS A 76 8.77 7.83 9.70
CA CYS A 76 9.82 7.43 10.64
C CYS A 76 9.34 7.50 12.10
N ARG A 77 8.66 8.58 12.48
CA ARG A 77 8.13 8.71 13.85
C ARG A 77 7.05 7.67 14.17
N LEU A 78 6.25 7.27 13.18
CA LEU A 78 5.27 6.19 13.33
C LEU A 78 5.98 4.85 13.52
N ILE A 79 6.98 4.54 12.69
CA ILE A 79 7.80 3.32 12.83
C ILE A 79 8.44 3.26 14.22
N ASP A 80 9.01 4.37 14.70
CA ASP A 80 9.61 4.45 16.03
C ASP A 80 8.55 4.24 17.13
N LYS A 81 7.35 4.80 16.98
CA LYS A 81 6.23 4.63 17.92
C LYS A 81 5.75 3.18 18.00
N HIS A 82 5.77 2.46 16.88
CA HIS A 82 5.38 1.05 16.80
C HIS A 82 6.56 0.09 17.06
N PHE A 83 7.74 0.60 17.44
CA PHE A 83 8.94 -0.19 17.75
C PHE A 83 9.38 -1.13 16.61
N GLY A 84 9.24 -0.70 15.37
CA GLY A 84 9.72 -1.44 14.20
C GLY A 84 8.81 -1.31 12.99
N ILE A 85 9.38 -1.57 11.80
CA ILE A 85 8.64 -1.46 10.55
C ILE A 85 7.58 -2.55 10.41
N ASP A 86 7.89 -3.78 10.86
CA ASP A 86 6.97 -4.91 10.78
C ASP A 86 5.72 -4.68 11.63
N LEU A 87 5.91 -4.21 12.87
CA LEU A 87 4.80 -3.85 13.76
C LEU A 87 3.99 -2.68 13.20
N TYR A 88 4.66 -1.65 12.67
CA TYR A 88 3.99 -0.54 12.01
C TYR A 88 3.09 -1.01 10.85
N LEU A 89 3.59 -1.88 9.97
CA LEU A 89 2.84 -2.40 8.82
C LEU A 89 1.68 -3.32 9.25
N LEU A 90 1.85 -4.12 10.29
CA LEU A 90 0.82 -5.04 10.76
C LEU A 90 -0.28 -4.34 11.57
N GLU A 91 0.06 -3.38 12.42
CA GLU A 91 -0.89 -2.65 13.27
C GLU A 91 -1.67 -1.57 12.52
N THR A 92 -1.05 -0.93 11.53
CA THR A 92 -1.70 0.14 10.77
C THR A 92 -2.77 -0.45 9.84
N PRO A 93 -4.00 0.10 9.82
CA PRO A 93 -5.03 -0.36 8.90
C PRO A 93 -4.63 -0.07 7.45
N GLU A 94 -5.17 -0.85 6.52
CA GLU A 94 -4.80 -0.78 5.10
C GLU A 94 -5.03 0.64 4.55
N ILE A 95 -6.09 1.33 5.01
CA ILE A 95 -6.45 2.66 4.52
C ILE A 95 -5.41 3.74 4.87
N ASP A 96 -4.69 3.56 5.98
CA ASP A 96 -3.70 4.52 6.48
C ASP A 96 -2.30 4.24 5.94
N LEU A 97 -2.00 2.98 5.57
CA LEU A 97 -0.80 2.59 4.84
C LEU A 97 -0.81 3.07 3.39
N ALA A 98 -2.01 3.29 2.89
CA ALA A 98 -2.29 3.65 1.53
C ALA A 98 -1.96 5.16 1.34
N SER A 99 -0.80 5.44 0.72
CA SER A 99 -0.09 6.74 0.63
C SER A 99 -0.73 7.85 -0.22
N GLY A 100 -2.06 7.98 -0.23
CA GLY A 100 -2.72 8.93 -1.11
C GLY A 100 -4.20 8.67 -1.27
N PHE A 101 -4.97 9.74 -1.43
CA PHE A 101 -6.38 9.65 -1.77
C PHE A 101 -6.49 9.04 -3.18
N CYS A 102 -6.99 7.81 -3.30
CA CYS A 102 -7.37 7.26 -4.59
C CYS A 102 -8.49 8.14 -5.15
N ASN A 103 -8.15 9.07 -6.04
CA ASN A 103 -9.16 9.68 -6.88
C ASN A 103 -9.66 8.58 -7.83
N ASN A 104 -10.80 7.97 -7.47
CA ASN A 104 -11.53 6.96 -8.24
C ASN A 104 -12.04 7.44 -9.62
N ASN A 105 -11.48 8.51 -10.18
CA ASN A 105 -11.95 9.16 -11.41
C ASN A 105 -11.10 8.85 -12.65
N ASN A 106 -10.16 7.91 -12.57
CA ASN A 106 -9.38 7.50 -13.74
C ASN A 106 -9.89 6.15 -14.26
N ASN A 107 -10.76 6.20 -15.28
CA ASN A 107 -11.20 5.06 -16.11
C ASN A 107 -10.05 4.48 -16.99
N ASN A 108 -8.80 4.60 -16.54
CA ASN A 108 -7.64 4.11 -17.26
C ASN A 108 -7.24 2.78 -16.63
N ASN A 109 -7.55 1.68 -17.31
CA ASN A 109 -7.43 0.31 -16.81
C ASN A 109 -5.97 -0.21 -16.73
N ASN A 110 -4.98 0.68 -16.56
CA ASN A 110 -3.57 0.36 -16.84
C ASN A 110 -2.59 0.80 -15.74
N ASN A 111 -3.04 1.05 -14.52
CA ASN A 111 -2.17 1.38 -13.39
C ASN A 111 -2.36 0.34 -12.29
N ASN A 112 -1.59 -0.76 -12.39
CA ASN A 112 -1.38 -1.74 -11.33
C ASN A 112 -0.54 -1.08 -10.21
N ASN A 113 -1.09 -0.08 -9.53
CA ASN A 113 -0.40 0.60 -8.44
C ASN A 113 -0.77 -0.07 -7.12
N LEU A 114 -0.24 -1.28 -6.92
CA LEU A 114 -0.26 -1.90 -5.62
C LEU A 114 0.61 -1.08 -4.68
N ARG A 115 -0.07 -0.35 -3.79
CA ARG A 115 0.54 0.53 -2.78
C ARG A 115 1.55 -0.27 -1.97
N LEU A 116 2.82 0.13 -1.98
CA LEU A 116 3.93 -0.64 -1.42
C LEU A 116 3.66 -1.14 0.00
N GLY A 117 3.02 -0.32 0.85
CA GLY A 117 2.67 -0.69 2.23
C GLY A 117 1.75 -1.90 2.31
N ASN A 118 0.69 -1.94 1.51
CA ASN A 118 -0.27 -3.07 1.49
C ASN A 118 0.37 -4.34 0.92
N LYS A 119 1.25 -4.19 -0.08
CA LYS A 119 2.05 -5.31 -0.60
C LYS A 119 2.91 -5.94 0.49
N LEU A 120 3.66 -5.11 1.21
CA LEU A 120 4.53 -5.56 2.30
C LEU A 120 3.72 -6.18 3.43
N LYS A 121 2.60 -5.57 3.82
CA LYS A 121 1.70 -6.12 4.84
C LYS A 121 1.21 -7.53 4.46
N ARG A 122 0.78 -7.71 3.21
CA ARG A 122 0.38 -9.02 2.69
C ARG A 122 1.54 -10.02 2.71
N GLU A 123 2.73 -9.64 2.24
CA GLU A 123 3.93 -10.50 2.28
C GLU A 123 4.25 -10.95 3.71
N LEU A 124 4.16 -10.04 4.69
CA LEU A 124 4.35 -10.34 6.11
C LEU A 124 3.31 -11.33 6.64
N LEU A 125 2.02 -11.10 6.34
CA LEU A 125 0.94 -11.99 6.79
C LEU A 125 1.06 -13.39 6.19
N ILE A 126 1.41 -13.50 4.91
CA ILE A 126 1.66 -14.79 4.24
C ILE A 126 2.85 -15.50 4.89
N ALA A 127 3.96 -14.79 5.13
CA ALA A 127 5.13 -15.36 5.80
C ALA A 127 4.80 -15.84 7.22
N LEU A 128 3.97 -15.09 7.96
CA LEU A 128 3.48 -15.48 9.28
C LEU A 128 2.56 -16.70 9.23
N ALA A 129 1.70 -16.80 8.22
CA ALA A 129 0.78 -17.93 8.04
C ALA A 129 1.51 -19.23 7.68
N LYS A 130 2.52 -19.14 6.80
CA LYS A 130 3.32 -20.29 6.37
C LYS A 130 4.38 -20.72 7.39
N GLU A 131 4.75 -19.83 8.31
CA GLU A 131 5.83 -20.06 9.28
C GLU A 131 7.19 -20.37 8.59
N GLU A 132 7.42 -19.79 7.41
CA GLU A 132 8.62 -20.04 6.57
C GLU A 132 9.86 -19.21 6.99
N TYR A 133 9.82 -18.48 8.11
CA TYR A 133 10.92 -17.64 8.57
C TYR A 133 11.92 -18.43 9.43
N PHE A 134 13.23 -18.25 9.16
CA PHE A 134 14.34 -18.84 9.91
C PHE A 134 14.23 -20.35 10.18
N ALA A 135 14.06 -21.17 9.15
CA ALA A 135 13.97 -22.63 9.29
C ALA A 135 15.19 -23.26 9.99
N ASP A 136 16.37 -22.64 9.86
CA ASP A 136 17.61 -23.14 10.44
C ASP A 136 17.84 -22.72 11.91
N ASP A 137 17.14 -21.69 12.40
CA ASP A 137 17.32 -21.12 13.74
C ASP A 137 16.01 -21.17 14.54
N ALA A 138 15.86 -22.25 15.31
CA ALA A 138 14.67 -22.52 16.12
C ALA A 138 14.41 -21.46 17.20
N GLU A 139 15.46 -20.83 17.75
CA GLU A 139 15.31 -19.82 18.80
C GLU A 139 14.68 -18.56 18.21
N ARG A 140 15.23 -18.06 17.09
CA ARG A 140 14.69 -16.89 16.38
C ARG A 140 13.28 -17.13 15.87
N HIS A 141 13.04 -18.32 15.32
CA HIS A 141 11.71 -18.71 14.87
C HIS A 141 10.69 -18.61 16.01
N SER A 142 11.00 -19.19 17.18
CA SER A 142 10.10 -19.14 18.35
C SER A 142 9.89 -17.70 18.86
N TYR A 143 10.91 -16.85 18.83
CA TYR A 143 10.84 -15.46 19.24
C TYR A 143 9.88 -14.65 18.36
N ILE A 144 10.04 -14.74 17.03
CA ILE A 144 9.19 -14.03 16.06
C ILE A 144 7.75 -14.53 16.16
N ARG A 145 7.55 -15.85 16.22
CA ARG A 145 6.23 -16.46 16.40
C ARG A 145 5.50 -15.91 17.62
N ASN A 146 6.20 -15.78 18.75
CA ASN A 146 5.61 -15.23 19.97
C ASN A 146 5.33 -13.73 19.85
N LYS A 147 6.28 -12.95 19.30
CA LYS A 147 6.18 -11.49 19.14
C LYS A 147 5.00 -11.08 18.24
N TYR A 148 4.79 -11.78 17.13
CA TYR A 148 3.76 -11.45 16.13
C TYR A 148 2.51 -12.36 16.20
N SER A 149 2.37 -13.18 17.24
CA SER A 149 1.27 -14.13 17.43
C SER A 149 -0.13 -13.54 17.23
N ARG A 150 -0.33 -12.27 17.63
CA ARG A 150 -1.60 -11.53 17.50
C ARG A 150 -2.06 -11.35 16.05
N PHE A 151 -1.13 -11.29 15.10
CA PHE A 151 -1.44 -10.98 13.69
C PHE A 151 -1.52 -12.24 12.82
N LYS A 152 -1.49 -13.42 13.43
CA LYS A 152 -1.59 -14.69 12.70
C LYS A 152 -3.01 -14.87 12.16
N ILE A 153 -3.11 -14.95 10.84
CA ILE A 153 -4.34 -15.14 10.05
C ILE A 153 -4.12 -16.38 9.16
N PRO A 154 -5.16 -17.17 8.82
CA PRO A 154 -5.01 -18.27 7.89
C PRO A 154 -4.50 -17.81 6.52
N LEU A 155 -3.77 -18.68 5.83
CA LEU A 155 -3.17 -18.37 4.52
C LEU A 155 -4.22 -17.92 3.50
N GLU A 156 -5.37 -18.60 3.48
CA GLU A 156 -6.49 -18.30 2.58
C GLU A 156 -6.94 -16.84 2.71
N GLU A 157 -7.09 -16.31 3.92
CA GLU A 157 -7.46 -14.91 4.14
C GLU A 157 -6.30 -13.95 3.87
N ALA A 158 -5.09 -14.32 4.31
CA ALA A 158 -3.90 -13.48 4.21
C ALA A 158 -3.58 -13.09 2.77
N GLU A 159 -3.78 -14.00 1.81
CA GLU A 159 -3.49 -13.73 0.40
C GLU A 159 -4.41 -12.68 -0.24
N TRP A 160 -5.60 -12.42 0.32
CA TRP A 160 -6.53 -11.42 -0.19
C TRP A 160 -6.36 -10.04 0.43
N VAL A 161 -5.54 -9.92 1.49
CA VAL A 161 -5.31 -8.65 2.17
C VAL A 161 -4.59 -7.66 1.25
N GLY A 162 -5.14 -6.44 1.15
CA GLY A 162 -4.49 -5.34 0.46
C GLY A 162 -4.49 -5.42 -1.07
N LEU A 163 -5.21 -6.39 -1.66
CA LEU A 163 -5.46 -6.45 -3.10
C LEU A 163 -6.40 -5.31 -3.54
N GLU A 164 -6.11 -4.72 -4.70
CA GLU A 164 -7.07 -3.86 -5.38
C GLU A 164 -8.18 -4.70 -6.03
N LEU A 165 -9.36 -4.10 -6.27
CA LEU A 165 -10.50 -4.78 -6.90
C LEU A 165 -10.11 -5.50 -8.19
N ASN A 166 -9.36 -4.83 -9.08
CA ASN A 166 -8.93 -5.44 -10.35
C ASN A 166 -7.99 -6.63 -10.14
N GLU A 167 -7.07 -6.54 -9.17
CA GLU A 167 -6.16 -7.64 -8.85
C GLU A 167 -6.90 -8.81 -8.21
N ALA A 168 -7.86 -8.53 -7.33
CA ALA A 168 -8.73 -9.53 -6.72
C ALA A 168 -9.57 -10.24 -7.79
N CYS A 169 -10.17 -9.50 -8.73
CA CYS A 169 -10.89 -10.08 -9.86
C CYS A 169 -10.00 -10.99 -10.71
N ARG A 170 -8.77 -10.55 -11.02
CA ARG A 170 -7.81 -11.36 -11.78
C ARG A 170 -7.40 -12.62 -11.03
N LYS A 171 -7.10 -12.51 -9.73
CA LYS A 171 -6.80 -13.66 -8.88
C LYS A 171 -7.97 -14.65 -8.86
N GLN A 172 -9.19 -14.15 -8.71
CA GLN A 172 -10.39 -14.99 -8.73
C GLN A 172 -10.58 -15.70 -10.07
N GLN A 173 -10.38 -14.99 -11.18
CA GLN A 173 -10.44 -15.56 -12.51
C GLN A 173 -9.38 -16.66 -12.71
N ASP A 174 -8.14 -16.44 -12.26
CA ASP A 174 -7.07 -17.44 -12.34
C ASP A 174 -7.42 -18.72 -11.55
N ILE A 175 -8.12 -18.58 -10.41
CA ILE A 175 -8.60 -19.72 -9.60
C ILE A 175 -9.69 -20.50 -10.34
N GLU A 176 -10.64 -19.80 -10.97
CA GLU A 176 -11.73 -20.41 -11.75
C GLU A 176 -11.20 -21.08 -13.01
N ASP A 177 -10.28 -20.45 -13.73
CA ASP A 177 -9.66 -20.98 -14.94
C ASP A 177 -8.78 -22.21 -14.65
N ALA A 178 -8.18 -22.29 -13.45
CA ALA A 178 -7.45 -23.47 -13.00
C ALA A 178 -8.37 -24.67 -12.72
N GLN A 179 -9.66 -24.43 -12.44
CA GLN A 179 -10.63 -25.50 -12.27
C GLN A 179 -11.10 -26.01 -13.64
N HIS A 180 -10.49 -27.11 -14.09
CA HIS A 180 -10.88 -27.71 -15.37
C HIS A 180 -12.37 -28.13 -15.35
N PRO A 181 -13.14 -27.81 -16.41
CA PRO A 181 -14.53 -28.20 -16.48
C PRO A 181 -14.64 -29.72 -16.55
N GLU A 182 -15.35 -30.32 -15.60
CA GLU A 182 -15.64 -31.75 -15.62
C GLU A 182 -16.57 -32.09 -16.79
N PRO A 183 -16.18 -33.01 -17.70
CA PRO A 183 -17.03 -33.43 -18.80
C PRO A 183 -18.37 -33.97 -18.30
N LEU A 184 -19.48 -33.51 -18.88
CA LEU A 184 -20.83 -33.90 -18.47
C LEU A 184 -21.10 -35.40 -18.57
N LYS A 185 -20.32 -36.13 -19.37
CA LYS A 185 -20.40 -37.60 -19.50
C LYS A 185 -20.38 -38.29 -18.12
N TYR A 186 -19.47 -37.89 -17.24
CA TYR A 186 -19.33 -38.52 -15.91
C TYR A 186 -20.51 -38.24 -14.99
N LYS A 187 -21.17 -37.09 -15.15
CA LYS A 187 -22.39 -36.76 -14.38
C LYS A 187 -23.55 -37.63 -14.82
N PHE A 188 -23.74 -37.82 -16.12
CA PHE A 188 -24.82 -38.66 -16.65
C PHE A 188 -24.64 -40.17 -16.39
N GLU A 189 -23.40 -40.65 -16.23
CA GLU A 189 -23.12 -42.04 -15.83
C GLU A 189 -23.49 -42.32 -14.35
N LEU A 190 -23.49 -41.31 -13.48
CA LEU A 190 -23.85 -41.43 -12.06
C LEU A 190 -25.37 -41.38 -11.81
N ASP A 191 -26.12 -40.73 -12.69
CA ASP A 191 -27.57 -40.56 -12.59
C ASP A 191 -28.38 -41.79 -13.08
N LEU A 192 -27.70 -42.84 -13.57
CA LEU A 192 -28.25 -44.06 -14.18
C LEU A 192 -28.25 -45.24 -13.20
#